data_AF-A0A846LWY5-F1
#
_entry.id   AF-A0A846LWY5-F1
#
_cell.length_a   1.000
_cell.length_b   1.000
_cell.length_c   1.000
_cell.angle_alpha   90.00
_cell.angle_beta   90.00
_cell.angle_gamma   90.00
#
_symmetry.space_group_name_H-M   'P 1'
#
loop_
_entity.id
_entity.type
_entity.pdbx_description
1 polymer ?
#
loop_
_entity_poly.entity_id
_entity_poly.type
_entity_poly.pdbx_seq_one_letter_code
_entity_poly.pdbx_strand_id
1 'polypeptide(L)'
;MAGHYTYDQVADRIVAELGVPRPALSTLRAAAATAGRGTNQRVRVTAGMPRPLQGRVDRQVLFDATEIDTWLANHPARAVRRARAALAAAAPEDRQAAVDQARASGLSWAEVADAIAGAEGITRTRQWAQQLYGTSQTPQPAHDTVTEPADS
;
A
#
# COMPACT_ATOMS: atom_id res chain seq x y z
N MET A 1 1.70 -13.56 -24.42
CA MET A 1 1.08 -13.48 -23.08
C MET A 1 -0.22 -14.26 -23.13
N ALA A 2 -0.54 -15.04 -22.10
CA ALA A 2 -1.83 -15.74 -22.04
C ALA A 2 -2.94 -14.68 -22.05
N GLY A 3 -3.93 -14.81 -22.94
CA GLY A 3 -5.05 -13.87 -23.01
C GLY A 3 -5.91 -13.86 -21.74
N HIS A 4 -5.71 -14.83 -20.85
CA HIS A 4 -6.54 -15.06 -19.67
C HIS A 4 -5.72 -15.54 -18.47
N TYR A 5 -6.22 -15.22 -17.26
CA TYR A 5 -5.74 -15.79 -16.01
C TYR A 5 -6.80 -16.66 -15.34
N THR A 6 -6.35 -17.73 -14.69
CA THR A 6 -7.15 -18.52 -13.73
C THR A 6 -7.03 -17.93 -12.32
N TYR A 7 -7.84 -18.39 -11.38
CA TYR A 7 -7.75 -17.95 -9.98
C TYR A 7 -6.35 -18.12 -9.37
N ASP A 8 -5.66 -19.23 -9.65
CA ASP A 8 -4.31 -19.47 -9.15
C ASP A 8 -3.32 -18.46 -9.72
N GLN A 9 -3.40 -18.20 -11.03
CA GLN A 9 -2.55 -17.19 -11.68
C GLN A 9 -2.84 -15.78 -11.15
N VAL A 10 -4.11 -15.44 -10.90
CA VAL A 10 -4.46 -14.15 -10.26
C VAL A 10 -3.86 -14.06 -8.86
N ALA A 11 -3.92 -15.13 -8.05
CA ALA A 11 -3.31 -15.15 -6.73
C ALA A 11 -1.80 -14.90 -6.80
N ASP A 12 -1.12 -15.53 -7.77
CA ASP A 12 0.33 -15.39 -7.95
C ASP A 12 0.70 -13.99 -8.45
N ARG A 13 -0.09 -13.40 -9.36
CA ARG A 13 0.09 -12.01 -9.81
C ARG A 13 -0.13 -11.00 -8.67
N ILE A 14 -1.09 -11.24 -7.78
CA ILE A 14 -1.29 -10.42 -6.57
C ILE A 14 -0.03 -10.44 -5.69
N VAL A 15 0.56 -11.62 -5.46
CA VAL A 15 1.81 -11.73 -4.68
C VAL A 15 2.94 -10.97 -5.37
N ALA A 16 3.13 -11.19 -6.68
CA ALA A 16 4.23 -10.59 -7.44
C ALA A 16 4.14 -9.06 -7.54
N GLU A 17 2.93 -8.51 -7.75
CA GLU A 17 2.74 -7.07 -7.95
C GLU A 17 2.53 -6.30 -6.65
N LEU A 18 1.83 -6.89 -5.66
CA LEU A 18 1.52 -6.20 -4.41
C LEU A 18 2.48 -6.55 -3.27
N GLY A 19 3.25 -7.63 -3.38
CA GLY A 19 4.18 -8.06 -2.33
C GLY A 19 3.48 -8.52 -1.04
N VAL A 20 2.22 -8.95 -1.16
CA VAL A 20 1.38 -9.43 -0.05
C VAL A 20 1.37 -10.95 -0.01
N PRO A 21 1.03 -11.56 1.15
CA PRO A 21 0.82 -13.00 1.22
C PRO A 21 -0.23 -13.47 0.21
N ARG A 22 -0.03 -14.68 -0.34
CA ARG A 22 -0.92 -15.26 -1.35
C ARG A 22 -2.36 -15.33 -0.81
N PRO A 23 -3.33 -14.66 -1.45
CA PRO A 23 -4.71 -14.71 -0.99
C PRO A 23 -5.30 -16.11 -1.19
N ALA A 24 -6.15 -16.54 -0.26
CA ALA A 24 -6.88 -17.78 -0.40
C ALA A 24 -7.83 -17.73 -1.61
N LEU A 25 -7.95 -18.84 -2.35
CA LEU A 25 -8.82 -18.91 -3.53
C LEU A 25 -10.30 -18.70 -3.19
N SER A 26 -10.74 -19.07 -1.97
CA SER A 26 -12.08 -18.78 -1.47
C SER A 26 -12.35 -17.28 -1.38
N THR A 27 -11.35 -16.49 -0.94
CA THR A 27 -11.41 -15.02 -0.91
C THR A 27 -11.53 -14.45 -2.31
N LEU A 28 -10.75 -14.96 -3.27
CA LEU A 28 -10.85 -14.53 -4.67
C LEU A 28 -12.21 -14.85 -5.29
N ARG A 29 -12.77 -16.03 -4.99
CA ARG A 29 -14.12 -16.40 -5.45
C ARG A 29 -15.19 -15.49 -4.86
N ALA A 30 -15.10 -15.16 -3.57
CA ALA A 30 -16.03 -14.23 -2.92
C ALA A 30 -15.93 -12.81 -3.50
N ALA A 31 -14.70 -12.35 -3.78
CA ALA A 31 -14.44 -11.07 -4.42
C ALA A 31 -15.00 -11.05 -5.85
N ALA A 32 -14.76 -12.09 -6.65
CA ALA A 32 -15.30 -12.24 -7.99
C ALA A 32 -16.84 -12.27 -8.00
N ALA A 33 -17.47 -12.93 -7.02
CA ALA A 33 -18.93 -12.96 -6.88
C ALA A 33 -19.55 -11.60 -6.49
N THR A 34 -18.76 -10.73 -5.86
CA THR A 34 -19.18 -9.38 -5.43
C THR A 34 -18.60 -8.26 -6.29
N ALA A 35 -17.82 -8.61 -7.32
CA ALA A 35 -17.16 -7.66 -8.19
C ALA A 35 -18.19 -6.70 -8.81
N GLY A 36 -17.92 -5.40 -8.74
CA GLY A 36 -18.81 -4.34 -9.22
C GLY A 36 -19.97 -3.95 -8.29
N ARG A 37 -20.13 -4.55 -7.08
CA ARG A 37 -21.10 -4.09 -6.06
C ARG A 37 -20.54 -3.06 -5.06
N GLY A 38 -19.49 -2.35 -5.46
CA GLY A 38 -18.83 -1.33 -4.64
C GLY A 38 -17.72 -1.88 -3.75
N THR A 39 -16.79 -0.99 -3.40
CA THR A 39 -15.54 -1.31 -2.70
C THR A 39 -15.82 -1.69 -1.25
N ASN A 40 -15.87 -2.99 -0.94
CA ASN A 40 -15.90 -3.42 0.44
C ASN A 40 -14.50 -3.20 1.05
N GLN A 41 -14.30 -2.04 1.68
CA GLN A 41 -13.00 -1.50 2.11
C GLN A 41 -12.20 -2.43 3.06
N ARG A 42 -12.84 -3.46 3.60
CA ARG A 42 -12.23 -4.40 4.57
C ARG A 42 -11.35 -5.47 3.93
N VAL A 43 -11.50 -5.78 2.63
CA VAL A 43 -10.61 -6.71 1.93
C VAL A 43 -9.71 -5.92 0.97
N ARG A 44 -8.71 -5.23 1.54
CA ARG A 44 -7.81 -4.32 0.81
C ARG A 44 -7.10 -4.95 -0.39
N VAL A 45 -6.91 -6.27 -0.41
CA VAL A 45 -6.11 -6.97 -1.43
C VAL A 45 -6.92 -7.33 -2.68
N THR A 46 -8.24 -7.54 -2.56
CA THR A 46 -9.12 -7.90 -3.70
C THR A 46 -10.14 -6.79 -4.00
N ALA A 47 -9.88 -5.58 -3.48
CA ALA A 47 -10.76 -4.43 -3.65
C ALA A 47 -10.79 -4.00 -5.12
N GLY A 48 -11.98 -3.92 -5.70
CA GLY A 48 -12.14 -3.56 -7.12
C GLY A 48 -11.67 -4.63 -8.09
N MET A 49 -11.49 -5.88 -7.64
CA MET A 49 -11.08 -7.00 -8.48
C MET A 49 -12.02 -7.15 -9.71
N PRO A 50 -11.47 -7.28 -10.93
CA PRO A 50 -12.24 -7.51 -12.15
C PRO A 50 -13.16 -8.72 -12.06
N ARG A 51 -14.27 -8.64 -12.81
CA ARG A 51 -15.20 -9.78 -12.93
C ARG A 51 -14.55 -10.88 -13.78
N PRO A 52 -14.83 -12.15 -13.48
CA PRO A 52 -14.45 -13.21 -14.39
C PRO A 52 -15.23 -13.09 -15.70
N LEU A 53 -14.63 -13.58 -16.78
CA LEU A 53 -15.27 -13.66 -18.08
C LEU A 53 -16.50 -14.58 -18.02
N GLN A 54 -17.53 -14.24 -18.81
CA GLN A 54 -18.72 -15.07 -18.93
C GLN A 54 -18.40 -16.33 -19.74
N GLY A 55 -17.98 -17.38 -19.04
CA GLY A 55 -17.66 -18.66 -19.65
C GLY A 55 -16.73 -19.46 -18.75
N ARG A 56 -16.94 -20.78 -18.72
CA ARG A 56 -15.95 -21.71 -18.16
C ARG A 56 -15.29 -22.44 -19.32
N VAL A 57 -13.99 -22.27 -19.47
CA VAL A 57 -13.19 -23.15 -20.34
C VAL A 57 -12.71 -24.29 -19.46
N ASP A 58 -13.00 -25.53 -19.84
CA ASP A 58 -12.60 -26.73 -19.09
C ASP A 58 -12.96 -26.69 -17.59
N ARG A 59 -14.14 -26.14 -17.26
CA ARG A 59 -14.64 -25.93 -15.88
C ARG A 59 -13.84 -24.92 -15.05
N GLN A 60 -12.84 -24.27 -15.62
CA GLN A 60 -12.08 -23.21 -14.98
C GLN A 60 -12.73 -21.85 -15.21
N VAL A 61 -12.65 -21.00 -14.19
CA VAL A 61 -13.07 -19.60 -14.29
C VAL A 61 -11.88 -18.80 -14.80
N LEU A 62 -12.12 -18.02 -15.85
CA LEU A 62 -11.11 -17.20 -16.50
C LEU A 62 -11.35 -15.72 -16.22
N PHE A 63 -10.27 -14.97 -16.17
CA PHE A 63 -10.23 -13.52 -16.07
C PHE A 63 -9.50 -12.96 -17.29
N ASP A 64 -9.91 -11.80 -17.78
CA ASP A 64 -9.14 -11.08 -18.79
C ASP A 64 -7.79 -10.66 -18.20
N ALA A 65 -6.70 -11.04 -18.87
CA ALA A 65 -5.36 -10.76 -18.38
C ALA A 65 -5.07 -9.24 -18.32
N THR A 66 -5.55 -8.49 -19.31
CA THR A 66 -5.36 -7.03 -19.41
C THR A 66 -6.11 -6.31 -18.30
N GLU A 67 -7.35 -6.72 -18.00
CA GLU A 67 -8.12 -6.13 -16.90
C GLU A 67 -7.45 -6.38 -15.55
N ILE A 68 -6.96 -7.61 -15.31
CA ILE A 68 -6.25 -7.95 -14.08
C ILE A 68 -4.95 -7.17 -13.96
N ASP A 69 -4.13 -7.12 -15.01
CA ASP A 69 -2.86 -6.40 -14.97
C ASP A 69 -3.08 -4.89 -14.82
N THR A 70 -4.10 -4.32 -15.45
CA THR A 70 -4.49 -2.91 -15.29
C THR A 70 -4.98 -2.62 -13.87
N TRP A 71 -5.82 -3.49 -13.31
CA TRP A 71 -6.28 -3.37 -11.93
C TRP A 71 -5.12 -3.43 -10.92
N LEU A 72 -4.23 -4.42 -11.06
CA LEU A 72 -3.03 -4.54 -10.22
C LEU A 72 -2.11 -3.33 -10.37
N ALA A 73 -1.98 -2.80 -11.59
CA ALA A 73 -1.12 -1.65 -11.86
C ALA A 73 -1.58 -0.38 -11.13
N ASN A 74 -2.89 -0.20 -10.98
CA ASN A 74 -3.53 0.95 -10.32
C ASN A 74 -3.90 0.68 -8.85
N HIS A 75 -3.55 -0.50 -8.33
CA HIS A 75 -3.95 -0.89 -6.99
C HIS A 75 -3.24 -0.04 -5.91
N PRO A 76 -3.96 0.47 -4.89
CA PRO A 76 -3.37 1.35 -3.87
C PRO A 76 -2.23 0.70 -3.08
N ALA A 77 -2.27 -0.63 -2.90
CA ALA A 77 -1.17 -1.37 -2.27
C ALA A 77 0.15 -1.29 -3.04
N ARG A 78 0.12 -0.97 -4.35
CA ARG A 78 1.33 -0.77 -5.15
C ARG A 78 2.08 0.50 -4.75
N ALA A 79 1.35 1.57 -4.41
CA ALA A 79 1.93 2.81 -3.87
C ALA A 79 2.59 2.54 -2.51
N VAL A 80 1.91 1.80 -1.63
CA VAL A 80 2.45 1.33 -0.33
C VAL A 80 3.74 0.53 -0.54
N ARG A 81 3.74 -0.45 -1.45
CA ARG A 81 4.92 -1.25 -1.76
C ARG A 81 6.10 -0.40 -2.25
N ARG A 82 5.85 0.53 -3.18
CA ARG A 82 6.87 1.44 -3.70
C ARG A 82 7.44 2.32 -2.59
N ALA A 83 6.59 2.89 -1.75
CA ALA A 83 7.03 3.71 -0.63
C ALA A 83 7.83 2.90 0.41
N ARG A 84 7.44 1.66 0.69
CA ARG A 84 8.22 0.75 1.54
C ARG A 84 9.62 0.47 0.97
N ALA A 85 9.71 0.18 -0.32
CA ALA A 85 10.98 -0.08 -0.99
C ALA A 85 11.88 1.17 -1.03
N ALA A 86 11.29 2.34 -1.31
CA ALA A 86 12.01 3.61 -1.27
C ALA A 86 12.53 3.91 0.15
N LEU A 87 11.74 3.66 1.19
CA LEU A 87 12.16 3.81 2.58
C LEU A 87 13.32 2.88 2.95
N ALA A 88 13.27 1.61 2.53
CA ALA A 88 14.35 0.66 2.80
C ALA A 88 15.65 1.00 2.06
N ALA A 89 15.56 1.66 0.89
CA ALA A 89 16.71 2.09 0.10
C ALA A 89 17.22 3.49 0.46
N ALA A 90 16.49 4.24 1.29
CA ALA A 90 16.81 5.63 1.60
C ALA A 90 18.09 5.75 2.44
N ALA A 91 18.99 6.65 2.01
CA ALA A 91 20.15 7.05 2.77
C ALA A 91 19.73 7.67 4.12
N PRO A 92 20.59 7.64 5.16
CA PRO A 92 20.29 8.22 6.47
C PRO A 92 19.78 9.66 6.41
N GLU A 93 20.37 10.47 5.53
CA GLU A 93 20.05 11.88 5.30
C GLU A 93 18.65 12.12 4.70
N ASP A 94 18.20 11.26 3.79
CA ASP A 94 16.88 11.38 3.12
C ASP A 94 15.75 10.66 3.89
N ARG A 95 16.08 10.08 5.04
CA ARG A 95 15.17 9.12 5.69
C ARG A 95 13.90 9.76 6.23
N GLN A 96 13.98 11.00 6.73
CA GLN A 96 12.79 11.72 7.18
C GLN A 96 11.79 11.90 6.01
N ALA A 97 12.25 12.37 4.85
CA ALA A 97 11.41 12.56 3.67
C ALA A 97 10.82 11.22 3.18
N ALA A 98 11.59 10.14 3.21
CA ALA A 98 11.12 8.80 2.86
C ALA A 98 10.06 8.28 3.85
N VAL A 99 10.21 8.56 5.16
CA VAL A 99 9.21 8.23 6.19
C VAL A 99 7.92 9.02 5.97
N ASP A 100 8.01 10.32 5.71
CA ASP A 100 6.83 11.18 5.47
C ASP A 100 6.06 10.72 4.23
N GLN A 101 6.77 10.40 3.14
CA GLN A 101 6.17 9.84 1.93
C GLN A 101 5.53 8.46 2.17
N ALA A 102 6.16 7.61 2.98
CA ALA A 102 5.62 6.32 3.37
C ALA A 102 4.34 6.45 4.22
N ARG A 103 4.31 7.41 5.15
CA ARG A 103 3.14 7.72 5.98
C ARG A 103 2.00 8.27 5.15
N ALA A 104 2.28 9.20 4.22
CA ALA A 104 1.28 9.72 3.27
C ALA A 104 0.71 8.62 2.35
N SER A 105 1.53 7.62 2.01
CA SER A 105 1.11 6.44 1.22
C SER A 105 0.31 5.41 2.04
N GLY A 106 0.23 5.58 3.36
CA GLY A 106 -0.60 4.76 4.25
C GLY A 106 0.13 3.65 5.02
N LEU A 107 1.47 3.64 5.06
CA LEU A 107 2.22 2.72 5.93
C LEU A 107 2.01 3.08 7.40
N SER A 108 1.81 2.09 8.25
CA SER A 108 1.79 2.26 9.71
C SER A 108 3.20 2.44 10.28
N TRP A 109 3.30 2.99 11.50
CA TRP A 109 4.58 3.12 12.21
C TRP A 109 5.30 1.81 12.46
N ALA A 110 4.56 0.69 12.61
CA ALA A 110 5.16 -0.63 12.71
C ALA A 110 5.85 -1.03 11.41
N GLU A 111 5.19 -0.82 10.27
CA GLU A 111 5.76 -1.13 8.95
C GLU A 111 6.94 -0.22 8.58
N VAL A 112 6.94 1.03 9.05
CA VAL A 112 8.09 1.94 8.92
C VAL A 112 9.28 1.42 9.73
N ALA A 113 9.05 1.02 10.98
CA ALA A 113 10.10 0.45 11.83
C ALA A 113 10.67 -0.83 11.22
N ASP A 114 9.81 -1.74 10.74
CA ASP A 114 10.21 -3.00 10.11
C ASP A 114 11.01 -2.78 8.82
N ALA A 115 10.63 -1.80 8.00
CA ALA A 115 11.35 -1.49 6.77
C ALA A 115 12.77 -0.97 7.03
N ILE A 116 12.95 -0.09 8.03
CA ILE A 116 14.26 0.44 8.42
C ILE A 116 15.09 -0.63 9.13
N ALA A 117 14.48 -1.38 10.05
CA ALA A 117 15.07 -2.52 10.75
C ALA A 117 15.64 -3.55 9.77
N GLY A 118 14.86 -3.92 8.75
CA GLY A 118 15.27 -4.87 7.72
C GLY A 118 16.45 -4.39 6.88
N ALA A 119 16.53 -3.09 6.58
CA ALA A 119 17.65 -2.50 5.82
C ALA A 119 18.95 -2.42 6.65
N GLU A 120 18.84 -2.14 7.95
CA GLU A 120 19.98 -1.99 8.85
C GLU A 120 20.40 -3.32 9.53
N GLY A 121 19.62 -4.40 9.36
CA GLY A 121 19.88 -5.69 10.00
C GLY A 121 19.69 -5.69 11.52
N ILE A 122 18.88 -4.77 12.05
CA ILE A 122 18.65 -4.59 13.49
C ILE A 122 17.17 -4.62 13.82
N THR A 123 16.81 -4.91 15.07
CA THR A 123 15.41 -4.87 15.52
C THR A 123 15.02 -3.47 15.96
N ARG A 124 13.94 -2.91 15.40
CA ARG A 124 13.35 -1.63 15.81
C ARG A 124 11.88 -1.79 16.13
N THR A 125 11.37 -0.97 17.05
CA THR A 125 9.96 -1.01 17.47
C THR A 125 9.17 0.15 16.85
N ARG A 126 7.84 -0.01 16.79
CA ARG A 126 6.94 1.07 16.35
C ARG A 126 7.12 2.36 17.15
N GLN A 127 7.39 2.25 18.47
CA GLN A 127 7.55 3.39 19.37
C GLN A 127 8.83 4.16 19.05
N TRP A 128 9.91 3.44 18.75
CA TRP A 128 11.16 4.06 18.29
C TRP A 128 10.95 4.89 17.02
N ALA A 129 10.28 4.32 16.00
CA ALA A 129 10.05 5.03 14.75
C ALA A 129 9.16 6.28 14.96
N GLN A 130 8.14 6.18 15.80
CA GLN A 130 7.27 7.30 16.13
C GLN A 130 8.01 8.40 16.92
N GLN A 131 8.88 8.05 17.86
CA GLN A 131 9.65 9.03 18.62
C GLN A 131 10.68 9.76 17.76
N LEU A 132 11.34 9.05 16.85
CA LEU A 132 12.41 9.59 16.01
C LEU A 132 11.88 10.43 14.85
N TYR A 133 10.82 9.97 14.18
CA TYR A 133 10.30 10.61 12.96
C TYR A 133 8.95 11.31 13.14
N GLY A 134 8.20 10.99 14.20
CA GLY A 134 6.88 11.56 14.46
C GLY A 134 6.90 12.91 15.19
N THR A 135 8.05 13.36 15.69
CA THR A 135 8.24 14.65 16.38
C THR A 135 8.54 15.80 15.42
N SER A 136 8.88 15.51 14.17
CA SER A 136 9.14 16.50 13.10
C SER A 136 7.86 17.14 12.54
N GLN A 137 6.68 16.72 13.01
CA GLN A 137 5.38 17.19 12.54
C GLN A 137 4.80 18.26 13.47
N THR A 138 5.57 19.33 13.69
CA THR A 138 5.00 20.63 14.08
C THR A 138 5.51 21.66 13.08
N PRO A 139 4.75 22.04 12.05
CA PRO A 139 4.95 23.34 11.42
C PRO A 139 4.58 24.36 12.49
N GLN A 140 5.58 24.82 13.24
CA GLN A 140 5.45 26.00 14.07
C GLN A 140 5.29 27.18 13.11
N PRO A 141 4.14 27.89 13.10
CA PRO A 141 4.09 29.14 12.37
C PRO A 141 5.04 30.11 13.05
N ALA A 142 6.22 30.28 12.47
CA ALA A 142 7.06 31.44 12.70
C ALA A 142 6.47 32.64 11.94
N HIS A 143 6.76 33.82 12.45
CA HIS A 143 6.41 35.17 12.01
C HIS A 143 5.09 35.71 12.58
N ASP A 144 5.04 36.87 13.24
CA ASP A 144 6.09 37.79 13.67
C ASP A 144 5.47 38.78 14.68
N THR A 145 6.31 39.30 15.57
CA THR A 145 6.05 40.36 16.55
C THR A 145 5.56 41.69 15.93
N VAL A 146 4.83 42.52 16.69
CA VAL A 146 4.93 44.01 16.81
C VAL A 146 3.76 44.51 17.69
N THR A 147 4.01 44.73 18.99
CA THR A 147 4.23 46.04 19.65
C THR A 147 2.94 46.74 20.08
N GLU A 148 2.61 46.61 21.36
CA GLU A 148 1.85 47.61 22.12
C GLU A 148 2.58 48.97 22.04
N PRO A 149 1.90 50.12 21.94
CA PRO A 149 1.51 50.79 23.19
C PRO A 149 0.19 51.61 23.16
N ALA A 150 -0.39 51.72 24.36
CA ALA A 150 -0.95 52.90 25.03
C ALA A 150 -2.16 53.69 24.49
N ASP A 151 -3.11 53.88 25.42
CA ASP A 151 -3.96 55.05 25.72
C ASP A 151 -4.55 55.91 24.59
N SER A 152 -5.88 55.98 24.55
CA SER A 152 -6.70 57.21 24.73
C SER A 152 -8.19 56.88 24.84
#